data_AF-A0A3B8L683-F1
#
_entry.id   AF-A0A3B8L683-F1
#
_cell.length_a   1.000
_cell.length_b   1.000
_cell.length_c   1.000
_cell.angle_alpha   90.00
_cell.angle_beta   90.00
_cell.angle_gamma   90.00
#
_symmetry.space_group_name_H-M   'P 1'
#
loop_
_entity.id
_entity.type
_entity.pdbx_description
1 polymer ?
#
loop_
_entity_poly.entity_id
_entity_poly.type
_entity_poly.pdbx_seq_one_letter_code
_entity_poly.pdbx_strand_id
1 'polypeptide(L)'
;VAVPPSPVLVISVDGTRQRSYPTLNAALVDAVDGSQIVLRYNGVRVENPVRVAKKNITIRGAEGFRPGIEFRPKKTGDGVQPRMITVTAGPLQVINAELRMVVPRGESTSLAMLSLQRPEQVRLRNVVVTVVNPARHPVTVIELTPEPGAMRNMKKM
;
A
#
# COMPACT_ATOMS: atom_id res chain seq x y z
N VAL A 1 6.59 -27.10 18.66
CA VAL A 1 6.92 -25.66 18.57
C VAL A 1 5.69 -24.93 18.07
N ALA A 2 5.16 -23.95 18.81
CA ALA A 2 4.00 -23.18 18.37
C ALA A 2 4.37 -22.34 17.14
N VAL A 3 3.54 -22.38 16.09
CA VAL A 3 3.72 -21.49 14.93
C VAL A 3 3.51 -20.06 15.41
N PRO A 4 4.48 -19.14 15.21
CA PRO A 4 4.29 -17.75 15.60
C PRO A 4 3.04 -17.18 14.89
N PRO A 5 2.19 -16.42 15.60
CA PRO A 5 0.97 -15.88 15.01
C PRO A 5 1.31 -15.02 13.80
N SER A 6 0.54 -15.14 12.71
CA SER A 6 0.89 -14.43 11.48
C SER A 6 0.88 -12.91 11.70
N PRO A 7 1.81 -12.18 11.05
CA PRO A 7 2.09 -10.77 11.36
C PRO A 7 0.96 -9.82 10.96
N VAL A 8 0.04 -10.25 10.10
CA VAL A 8 -1.07 -9.43 9.60
C VAL A 8 -2.39 -10.08 9.98
N LEU A 9 -3.30 -9.32 10.58
CA LEU A 9 -4.63 -9.74 10.95
C LEU A 9 -5.65 -8.90 10.17
N VAL A 10 -6.63 -9.55 9.54
CA VAL A 10 -7.80 -8.87 8.98
C VAL A 10 -8.95 -9.02 9.95
N ILE A 11 -9.62 -7.92 10.23
CA ILE A 11 -10.85 -7.84 11.02
C ILE A 11 -11.93 -7.24 10.10
N SER A 12 -13.03 -7.95 9.89
CA SER A 12 -14.17 -7.45 9.12
C SER A 12 -14.84 -6.25 9.81
N VAL A 13 -15.61 -5.49 9.04
CA VAL A 13 -16.30 -4.28 9.53
C VAL A 13 -17.25 -4.54 10.70
N ASP A 14 -17.88 -5.72 10.75
CA ASP A 14 -18.77 -6.17 11.82
C ASP A 14 -18.02 -6.86 12.98
N GLY A 15 -16.69 -7.02 12.86
CA GLY A 15 -15.84 -7.66 13.85
C GLY A 15 -15.97 -9.19 13.95
N THR A 16 -16.88 -9.80 13.18
CA THR A 16 -17.22 -11.23 13.32
C THR A 16 -16.17 -12.16 12.70
N ARG A 17 -15.46 -11.70 11.68
CA ARG A 17 -14.43 -12.47 10.98
C ARG A 17 -13.05 -11.92 11.27
N GLN A 18 -12.23 -12.75 11.89
CA GLN A 18 -10.82 -12.50 12.12
C GLN A 18 -9.96 -13.58 11.47
N ARG A 19 -9.03 -13.18 10.59
CA ARG A 19 -8.13 -14.13 9.92
C ARG A 19 -6.71 -13.57 9.80
N SER A 20 -5.73 -14.43 10.04
CA SER A 20 -4.32 -14.08 10.05
C SER A 20 -3.67 -14.43 8.70
N TYR A 21 -2.76 -13.58 8.23
CA TYR A 21 -2.08 -13.68 6.93
C TYR A 21 -0.56 -13.49 7.08
N PRO A 22 0.23 -14.15 6.22
CA PRO A 22 1.68 -13.98 6.21
C PRO A 22 2.16 -12.65 5.61
N THR A 23 1.32 -12.01 4.77
CA THR A 23 1.67 -10.81 3.97
C THR A 23 0.53 -9.81 3.94
N LEU A 24 0.85 -8.53 3.77
CA LEU A 24 -0.13 -7.45 3.57
C LEU A 24 -0.98 -7.68 2.31
N ASN A 25 -0.38 -8.15 1.21
CA ASN A 25 -1.12 -8.39 -0.04
C ASN A 25 -2.23 -9.45 0.14
N ALA A 26 -1.92 -10.58 0.75
CA ALA A 26 -2.92 -11.63 1.01
C ALA A 26 -4.07 -11.14 1.91
N ALA A 27 -3.75 -10.31 2.91
CA ALA A 27 -4.75 -9.67 3.75
C ALA A 27 -5.66 -8.71 2.95
N LEU A 28 -5.09 -7.87 2.07
CA LEU A 28 -5.85 -6.95 1.22
C LEU A 28 -6.75 -7.65 0.20
N VAL A 29 -6.32 -8.80 -0.31
CA VAL A 29 -7.11 -9.64 -1.22
C VAL A 29 -8.37 -10.17 -0.52
N ASP A 30 -8.23 -10.73 0.70
CA ASP A 30 -9.36 -11.30 1.45
C ASP A 30 -10.25 -10.24 2.12
N ALA A 31 -9.68 -9.09 2.48
CA ALA A 31 -10.40 -8.02 3.15
C ALA A 31 -11.65 -7.60 2.37
N VAL A 32 -12.78 -7.51 3.06
CA VAL A 32 -14.03 -6.94 2.51
C VAL A 32 -14.05 -5.43 2.72
N ASP A 33 -15.01 -4.76 2.10
CA ASP A 33 -15.23 -3.32 2.32
C ASP A 33 -15.41 -2.99 3.82
N GLY A 34 -14.80 -1.90 4.28
CA GLY A 34 -14.80 -1.49 5.68
C GLY A 34 -13.85 -2.25 6.61
N SER A 35 -13.06 -3.20 6.09
CA SER A 35 -12.17 -4.02 6.94
C SER A 35 -10.99 -3.23 7.54
N GLN A 36 -10.53 -3.70 8.69
CA GLN A 36 -9.27 -3.27 9.30
C GLN A 36 -8.18 -4.34 9.10
N ILE A 37 -7.02 -3.90 8.63
CA ILE A 37 -5.81 -4.70 8.51
C ILE A 37 -4.87 -4.27 9.64
N VAL A 38 -4.73 -5.12 10.64
CA VAL A 38 -3.93 -4.89 11.85
C VAL A 38 -2.58 -5.57 11.71
N LEU A 39 -1.52 -4.77 11.76
CA LEU A 39 -0.12 -5.20 11.68
C LEU A 39 0.40 -5.44 13.10
N ARG A 40 0.79 -6.69 13.40
CA ARG A 40 1.23 -7.18 14.71
C ARG A 40 2.70 -7.57 14.70
N TYR A 41 3.55 -6.67 14.20
CA TYR A 41 4.99 -6.86 14.18
C TYR A 41 5.74 -5.55 14.36
N ASN A 42 7.00 -5.66 14.76
CA ASN A 42 7.94 -4.54 14.90
C ASN A 42 9.03 -4.65 13.84
N GLY A 43 9.61 -3.50 13.50
CA GLY A 43 10.66 -3.42 12.49
C GLY A 43 10.12 -3.54 11.06
N VAL A 44 11.04 -3.69 10.12
CA VAL A 44 10.73 -3.62 8.69
C VAL A 44 10.42 -5.01 8.13
N ARG A 45 9.33 -5.12 7.37
CA ARG A 45 9.02 -6.28 6.53
C ARG A 45 8.91 -5.86 5.08
N VAL A 46 9.51 -6.67 4.20
CA VAL A 46 9.44 -6.45 2.75
C VAL A 46 8.10 -6.95 2.23
N GLU A 47 7.41 -6.10 1.48
CA GLU A 47 6.17 -6.42 0.79
C GLU A 47 6.29 -6.13 -0.70
N ASN A 48 5.50 -6.85 -1.49
CA ASN A 48 5.30 -6.50 -2.90
C ASN A 48 4.43 -5.24 -2.99
N PRO A 49 4.47 -4.52 -4.12
CA PRO A 49 3.45 -3.52 -4.43
C PRO A 49 2.03 -4.08 -4.22
N VAL A 50 1.17 -3.29 -3.60
CA VAL A 50 -0.21 -3.69 -3.22
C VAL A 50 -1.25 -2.78 -3.86
N ARG A 51 -2.48 -3.31 -3.95
CA ARG A 51 -3.64 -2.58 -4.47
C ARG A 51 -4.80 -2.61 -3.49
N VAL A 52 -5.43 -1.45 -3.30
CA VAL A 52 -6.71 -1.26 -2.62
C VAL A 52 -7.70 -0.82 -3.68
N ALA A 53 -8.70 -1.65 -3.99
CA ALA A 53 -9.63 -1.38 -5.08
C ALA A 53 -11.08 -1.41 -4.61
N LYS A 54 -11.77 -0.28 -4.75
CA LYS A 54 -13.21 -0.12 -4.48
C LYS A 54 -13.59 -0.58 -3.07
N LYS A 55 -12.74 -0.26 -2.10
CA LYS A 55 -12.92 -0.62 -0.69
C LYS A 55 -12.47 0.53 0.21
N ASN A 56 -13.21 0.77 1.28
CA ASN A 56 -12.79 1.50 2.47
C ASN A 56 -11.92 0.60 3.33
N ILE A 57 -10.60 0.86 3.36
CA ILE A 57 -9.65 0.04 4.12
C ILE A 57 -8.89 0.88 5.12
N THR A 58 -8.76 0.35 6.34
CA THR A 58 -7.81 0.85 7.34
C THR A 58 -6.65 -0.12 7.48
N ILE A 59 -5.42 0.35 7.27
CA ILE A 59 -4.19 -0.36 7.62
C ILE A 59 -3.63 0.27 8.90
N ARG A 60 -3.42 -0.50 9.96
CA ARG A 60 -2.94 0.04 11.23
C ARG A 60 -1.93 -0.84 11.95
N GLY A 61 -0.96 -0.24 12.61
CA GLY A 61 -0.23 -0.90 13.69
C GLY A 61 -1.15 -1.29 14.84
N ALA A 62 -0.98 -2.49 15.38
CA ALA A 62 -1.57 -2.86 16.67
C ALA A 62 -0.98 -2.00 17.81
N GLU A 63 -1.66 -1.96 18.94
CA GLU A 63 -1.17 -1.25 20.11
C GLU A 63 0.19 -1.80 20.57
N GLY A 64 1.12 -0.91 20.93
CA GLY A 64 2.49 -1.29 21.27
C GLY A 64 3.38 -1.70 20.08
N PHE A 65 2.83 -1.88 18.88
CA PHE A 65 3.60 -2.22 17.69
C PHE A 65 4.07 -0.99 16.90
N ARG A 66 5.20 -1.14 16.20
CA ARG A 66 5.81 -0.17 15.28
C ARG A 66 6.22 -0.86 13.97
N PRO A 67 5.25 -1.19 13.11
CA PRO A 67 5.51 -1.89 11.85
C PRO A 67 6.09 -0.93 10.79
N GLY A 68 7.13 -1.37 10.10
CA GLY A 68 7.60 -0.75 8.86
C GLY A 68 7.29 -1.64 7.66
N ILE A 69 6.66 -1.08 6.64
CA ILE A 69 6.36 -1.75 5.38
C ILE A 69 7.36 -1.24 4.34
N GLU A 70 8.30 -2.09 3.93
CA GLU A 70 9.24 -1.77 2.86
C GLU A 70 8.76 -2.34 1.53
N PHE A 71 8.50 -1.44 0.59
CA PHE A 71 8.21 -1.80 -0.78
C PHE A 71 9.47 -1.71 -1.63
N ARG A 72 9.63 -2.74 -2.46
CA ARG A 72 10.67 -2.78 -3.50
C ARG A 72 9.98 -2.85 -4.86
N PRO A 73 10.30 -1.92 -5.79
CA PRO A 73 9.84 -2.02 -7.17
C PRO A 73 10.23 -3.38 -7.74
N LYS A 74 9.26 -4.10 -8.30
CA LYS A 74 9.55 -5.24 -9.15
C LYS A 74 9.55 -4.75 -10.58
N LYS A 75 10.57 -5.12 -11.36
CA LYS A 75 10.53 -4.97 -12.82
C LYS A 75 9.36 -5.82 -13.31
N THR A 76 8.27 -5.20 -13.72
CA THR A 76 7.23 -5.90 -14.46
C THR A 76 7.61 -5.88 -15.93
N GLY A 77 7.58 -7.05 -16.59
CA GLY A 77 7.97 -7.17 -18.01
C GLY A 77 6.97 -6.52 -18.98
N ASP A 78 5.91 -5.94 -18.47
CA ASP A 78 4.76 -5.39 -19.20
C ASP A 78 4.80 -3.85 -19.33
N GLY A 79 5.86 -3.19 -18.85
CA GLY A 79 5.99 -1.73 -18.91
C GLY A 79 5.06 -0.96 -17.96
N VAL A 80 4.38 -1.63 -17.03
CA VAL A 80 3.55 -0.97 -16.00
C VAL A 80 4.46 -0.31 -14.96
N GLN A 81 4.25 0.99 -14.74
CA GLN A 81 5.02 1.76 -13.75
C GLN A 81 4.84 1.19 -12.34
N PRO A 82 5.93 0.92 -11.59
CA PRO A 82 5.80 0.38 -10.24
C PRO A 82 5.24 1.43 -9.27
N ARG A 83 4.04 1.17 -8.76
CA ARG A 83 3.36 1.98 -7.74
C ARG A 83 3.21 1.15 -6.47
N MET A 84 3.81 1.58 -5.37
CA MET A 84 3.95 0.74 -4.18
C MET A 84 2.59 0.44 -3.53
N ILE A 85 1.76 1.46 -3.35
CA ILE A 85 0.36 1.34 -2.93
C ILE A 85 -0.52 2.01 -3.98
N THR A 86 -1.32 1.22 -4.68
CA THR A 86 -2.31 1.75 -5.62
C THR A 86 -3.69 1.74 -5.00
N VAL A 87 -4.36 2.89 -4.96
CA VAL A 87 -5.76 3.03 -4.51
C VAL A 87 -6.63 3.36 -5.72
N THR A 88 -7.60 2.50 -6.02
CA THR A 88 -8.59 2.70 -7.09
C THR A 88 -9.99 2.78 -6.52
N ALA A 89 -10.54 3.99 -6.42
CA ALA A 89 -11.82 4.30 -5.78
C ALA A 89 -11.91 3.88 -4.29
N GLY A 90 -12.64 4.68 -3.52
CA GLY A 90 -12.81 4.49 -2.08
C GLY A 90 -11.71 5.14 -1.22
N PRO A 91 -11.92 5.17 0.10
CA PRO A 91 -10.98 5.78 1.04
C PRO A 91 -9.92 4.78 1.54
N LEU A 92 -8.73 5.29 1.83
CA LEU A 92 -7.65 4.57 2.51
C LEU A 92 -7.23 5.31 3.77
N GLN A 93 -7.15 4.60 4.89
CA GLN A 93 -6.52 5.09 6.11
C GLN A 93 -5.29 4.26 6.47
N VAL A 94 -4.19 4.93 6.80
CA VAL A 94 -2.97 4.30 7.35
C VAL A 94 -2.66 4.92 8.70
N ILE A 95 -2.43 4.08 9.72
CA ILE A 95 -2.28 4.52 11.12
C ILE A 95 -1.08 3.83 11.77
N ASN A 96 -0.22 4.59 12.47
CA ASN A 96 0.85 4.06 13.32
C ASN A 96 1.76 3.06 12.57
N ALA A 97 2.26 3.42 11.39
CA ALA A 97 3.12 2.57 10.57
C ALA A 97 4.16 3.41 9.81
N GLU A 98 5.32 2.81 9.48
CA GLU A 98 6.26 3.38 8.51
C GLU A 98 5.98 2.80 7.13
N LEU A 99 5.98 3.67 6.11
CA LEU A 99 5.97 3.29 4.70
C LEU A 99 7.34 3.60 4.11
N ARG A 100 8.04 2.58 3.61
CA ARG A 100 9.40 2.72 3.08
C ARG A 100 9.45 2.30 1.63
N MET A 101 9.94 3.16 0.75
CA MET A 101 10.16 2.85 -0.67
C MET A 101 11.66 2.82 -0.93
N VAL A 102 12.17 1.68 -1.38
CA VAL A 102 13.58 1.54 -1.78
C VAL A 102 13.68 1.66 -3.29
N VAL A 103 14.38 2.69 -3.76
CA VAL A 103 14.56 2.98 -5.18
C VAL A 103 15.83 2.29 -5.68
N PRO A 104 15.74 1.34 -6.62
CA PRO A 104 16.92 0.71 -7.21
C PRO A 104 17.83 1.72 -7.90
N ARG A 105 19.15 1.54 -7.81
CA ARG A 105 20.13 2.43 -8.48
C ARG A 105 19.94 2.50 -10.00
N GLY A 106 19.56 1.38 -10.63
CA GLY A 106 19.32 1.29 -12.07
C GLY A 106 17.86 1.52 -12.47
N GLU A 107 17.05 2.13 -11.61
CA GLU A 107 15.68 2.48 -11.96
C GLU A 107 15.66 3.55 -13.06
N SER A 108 14.87 3.34 -14.09
CA SER A 108 14.71 4.26 -15.22
C SER A 108 13.30 4.84 -15.30
N THR A 109 12.41 4.38 -14.42
CA THR A 109 10.99 4.72 -14.43
C THR A 109 10.64 5.56 -13.20
N SER A 110 9.78 6.56 -13.36
CA SER A 110 9.26 7.30 -12.20
C SER A 110 8.43 6.38 -11.31
N LEU A 111 8.76 6.35 -10.01
CA LEU A 111 8.08 5.54 -9.00
C LEU A 111 7.17 6.39 -8.14
N ALA A 112 6.09 5.79 -7.64
CA ALA A 112 5.21 6.41 -6.66
C ALA A 112 5.01 5.53 -5.41
N MET A 113 5.09 6.14 -4.22
CA MET A 113 4.70 5.45 -2.98
C MET A 113 3.18 5.22 -2.92
N LEU A 114 2.40 6.29 -3.07
CA LEU A 114 0.94 6.23 -3.15
C LEU A 114 0.49 6.72 -4.52
N SER A 115 -0.28 5.88 -5.21
CA SER A 115 -0.88 6.23 -6.49
C SER A 115 -2.39 6.14 -6.41
N LEU A 116 -3.05 7.26 -6.65
CA LEU A 116 -4.45 7.44 -6.35
C LEU A 116 -5.26 7.63 -7.63
N GLN A 117 -6.20 6.73 -7.88
CA GLN A 117 -7.12 6.75 -9.01
C GLN A 117 -8.54 6.93 -8.48
N ARG A 118 -9.11 8.11 -8.72
CA ARG A 118 -10.39 8.56 -8.12
C ARG A 118 -10.45 8.32 -6.61
N PRO A 119 -9.45 8.79 -5.83
CA PRO A 119 -9.53 8.63 -4.38
C PRO A 119 -10.71 9.43 -3.84
N GLU A 120 -11.47 8.84 -2.92
CA GLU A 120 -12.40 9.63 -2.10
C GLU A 120 -11.62 10.36 -1.02
N GLN A 121 -10.73 9.64 -0.33
CA GLN A 121 -9.92 10.20 0.75
C GLN A 121 -8.70 9.31 1.04
N VAL A 122 -7.56 9.93 1.36
CA VAL A 122 -6.42 9.24 1.96
C VAL A 122 -6.07 9.93 3.28
N ARG A 123 -6.07 9.17 4.39
CA ARG A 123 -5.68 9.68 5.72
C ARG A 123 -4.44 8.94 6.21
N LEU A 124 -3.40 9.70 6.52
CA LEU A 124 -2.18 9.20 7.14
C LEU A 124 -2.11 9.76 8.56
N ARG A 125 -2.18 8.90 9.58
CA ARG A 125 -2.12 9.31 11.00
C ARG A 125 -0.94 8.64 11.69
N ASN A 126 0.00 9.43 12.20
CA ASN A 126 1.25 8.92 12.80
C ASN A 126 1.97 7.97 11.84
N VAL A 127 2.11 8.40 10.59
CA VAL A 127 2.80 7.65 9.53
C VAL A 127 4.06 8.38 9.15
N VAL A 128 5.17 7.65 9.09
CA VAL A 128 6.43 8.14 8.52
C VAL A 128 6.56 7.56 7.13
N VAL A 129 6.85 8.40 6.14
CA VAL A 129 7.17 7.94 4.78
C VAL A 129 8.66 8.15 4.52
N THR A 130 9.36 7.06 4.25
CA THR A 130 10.80 7.05 4.00
C THR A 130 11.07 6.66 2.54
N VAL A 131 11.84 7.48 1.83
CA VAL A 131 12.33 7.15 0.48
C VAL A 131 13.84 6.90 0.55
N VAL A 132 14.26 5.68 0.28
CA VAL A 132 15.69 5.32 0.17
C VAL A 132 16.08 5.42 -1.29
N ASN A 133 16.64 6.56 -1.68
CA ASN A 133 16.94 6.90 -3.07
C ASN A 133 18.40 7.37 -3.24
N PRO A 134 19.38 6.44 -3.21
CA PRO A 134 20.80 6.78 -3.23
C PRO A 134 21.25 7.40 -4.56
N ALA A 135 20.57 7.10 -5.66
CA ALA A 135 20.86 7.63 -6.99
C ALA A 135 20.09 8.92 -7.31
N ARG A 136 19.27 9.43 -6.38
CA ARG A 136 18.48 10.66 -6.53
C ARG A 136 17.56 10.66 -7.76
N HIS A 137 16.99 9.50 -8.09
CA HIS A 137 16.01 9.38 -9.16
C HIS A 137 14.77 10.24 -8.90
N PRO A 138 14.11 10.78 -9.93
CA PRO A 138 12.82 11.42 -9.75
C PRO A 138 11.81 10.40 -9.23
N VAL A 139 11.21 10.69 -8.06
CA VAL A 139 10.21 9.83 -7.42
C VAL A 139 9.13 10.67 -6.77
N THR A 140 7.95 10.09 -6.70
CA THR A 140 6.75 10.74 -6.16
C THR A 140 6.33 10.05 -4.86
N VAL A 141 5.98 10.81 -3.84
CA VAL A 141 5.39 10.22 -2.62
C VAL A 141 3.90 9.99 -2.80
N ILE A 142 3.17 10.96 -3.35
CA ILE A 142 1.74 10.85 -3.64
C ILE A 142 1.48 11.40 -5.04
N GLU A 143 0.85 10.59 -5.89
CA GLU A 143 0.36 11.02 -7.19
C GLU A 143 -1.16 10.82 -7.31
N LEU A 144 -1.81 11.75 -8.01
CA LEU A 144 -3.16 11.58 -8.54
C LEU A 144 -3.04 11.17 -10.00
N THR A 145 -3.68 10.06 -10.36
CA THR A 145 -3.61 9.54 -11.73
C THR A 145 -5.01 9.37 -12.29
N PRO A 146 -5.22 9.74 -13.57
CA PRO A 146 -6.49 9.53 -14.22
C PRO A 146 -6.78 8.03 -14.36
N GLU A 147 -8.06 7.67 -14.47
CA GLU A 147 -8.41 6.30 -14.79
C GLU A 147 -7.86 5.91 -16.16
N PRO A 148 -7.39 4.65 -16.32
CA PRO A 148 -7.07 4.10 -17.64
C PRO A 148 -8.26 4.31 -18.60
N GLY A 149 -8.03 5.02 -19.70
CA GLY A 149 -9.06 5.35 -20.70
C GLY A 149 -9.65 6.77 -20.62
N ALA A 150 -9.50 7.49 -19.50
CA ALA A 150 -10.01 8.87 -19.39
C ALA A 150 -9.29 9.85 -20.35
N MET A 151 -7.97 9.67 -20.56
CA MET A 151 -7.21 10.48 -21.52
C MET A 151 -7.60 10.25 -22.99
N ARG A 152 -8.24 9.11 -23.32
CA ARG A 152 -8.62 8.78 -24.69
C ARG A 152 -9.73 9.69 -25.22
N ASN A 153 -10.55 10.25 -24.33
CA ASN A 153 -11.65 11.15 -24.68
C ASN A 153 -11.23 12.62 -24.77
N MET A 154 -10.12 13.00 -24.12
CA MET A 154 -9.67 14.41 -24.10
C MET A 154 -8.93 14.81 -25.38
N LYS A 155 -8.48 13.83 -26.18
CA LYS A 155 -7.83 14.08 -27.49
C LYS A 155 -8.84 14.20 -28.65
N LYS A 156 -10.14 14.16 -28.36
CA LYS A 156 -11.24 14.25 -29.34
C LYS A 156 -12.08 15.53 -29.20
N MET A 157 -11.66 16.49 -28.38
CA MET A 157 -12.32 17.78 -28.21
C MET A 157 -11.46 18.91 -28.72
#